data_AF-A0AAW0LBH6-F1
#
_entry.id   AF-A0AAW0LBH6-F1
#
_cell.length_a   1.000
_cell.length_b   1.000
_cell.length_c   1.000
_cell.angle_alpha   90.00
_cell.angle_beta   90.00
_cell.angle_gamma   90.00
#
_symmetry.space_group_name_H-M   'P 1'
#
loop_
_entity.id
_entity.type
_entity.pdbx_description
1 polymer ?
#
loop_
_entity_poly.entity_id
_entity_poly.type
_entity_poly.pdbx_seq_one_letter_code
_entity_poly.pdbx_strand_id
1 'polypeptide(L)'
;MRTYPINQMVNDQDKSILMTALYFHPRREEKFGIGAKDVHAIKVVCHPKYQNTRCFEVERNDGTTEDFSYHKCVIAALEIIDPKRAEAYKSKWAC
;
A
#
# COMPACT_ATOMS: atom_id res chain seq x y z
N MET A 1 11.26 -2.79 -0.26
CA MET A 1 10.32 -3.79 -0.83
C MET A 1 10.99 -5.07 -1.30
N ARG A 2 12.19 -5.05 -1.91
CA ARG A 2 12.91 -6.28 -2.32
C ARG A 2 13.52 -7.07 -1.15
N THR A 3 13.60 -6.48 0.03
CA THR A 3 14.14 -7.06 1.26
C THR A 3 13.22 -8.08 1.92
N TYR A 4 11.91 -8.04 1.65
CA TYR A 4 10.95 -9.03 2.13
C TYR A 4 10.67 -10.09 1.05
N PRO A 5 10.85 -11.39 1.37
CA PRO A 5 10.26 -12.51 0.65
C PRO A 5 8.76 -12.33 0.37
N ILE A 6 8.29 -12.99 -0.70
CA ILE A 6 6.85 -13.04 -1.00
C ILE A 6 6.14 -13.82 0.10
N ASN A 7 4.93 -13.37 0.44
CA ASN A 7 4.08 -13.83 1.54
C ASN A 7 4.65 -13.60 2.95
N GLN A 8 5.76 -12.87 3.08
CA GLN A 8 6.27 -12.50 4.38
C GLN A 8 5.58 -11.24 4.92
N MET A 9 5.15 -11.31 6.19
CA MET A 9 4.68 -10.16 6.95
C MET A 9 5.79 -9.16 7.17
N VAL A 10 5.48 -7.87 7.01
CA VAL A 10 6.41 -6.80 7.37
C VAL A 10 6.53 -6.69 8.89
N ASN A 11 7.65 -6.16 9.37
CA ASN A 11 7.78 -5.86 10.80
C ASN A 11 6.86 -4.69 11.23
N ASP A 12 6.71 -4.48 12.53
CA ASP A 12 5.80 -3.46 13.08
C ASP A 12 6.16 -2.03 12.66
N GLN A 13 7.45 -1.72 12.50
CA GLN A 13 7.90 -0.42 12.06
C GLN A 13 7.45 -0.13 10.62
N ASP A 14 7.68 -1.07 9.72
CA ASP A 14 7.25 -0.96 8.32
C ASP A 14 5.73 -1.02 8.21
N LYS A 15 5.05 -1.82 9.06
CA LYS A 15 3.58 -1.82 9.15
C LYS A 15 3.06 -0.42 9.47
N SER A 16 3.63 0.26 10.45
CA SER A 16 3.23 1.64 10.82
C SER A 16 3.37 2.61 9.65
N ILE A 17 4.53 2.59 8.97
CA ILE A 17 4.79 3.42 7.78
C ILE A 17 3.77 3.13 6.67
N LEU A 18 3.48 1.85 6.43
CA LEU A 18 2.53 1.42 5.42
C LEU A 18 1.09 1.80 5.77
N MET A 19 0.70 1.74 7.04
CA MET A 19 -0.59 2.22 7.51
C MET A 19 -0.76 3.73 7.28
N THR A 20 0.29 4.52 7.55
CA THR A 20 0.30 5.96 7.25
C THR A 20 0.18 6.20 5.75
N ALA A 21 0.90 5.46 4.91
CA ALA A 21 0.78 5.59 3.47
C ALA A 21 -0.64 5.21 3.00
N LEU A 22 -1.16 4.07 3.45
CA LEU A 22 -2.48 3.55 3.10
C LEU A 22 -3.61 4.54 3.40
N TYR A 23 -3.46 5.37 4.43
CA TYR A 23 -4.39 6.46 4.74
C TYR A 23 -4.63 7.44 3.59
N PHE A 24 -3.61 7.67 2.75
CA PHE A 24 -3.71 8.54 1.58
C PHE A 24 -4.20 7.81 0.33
N HIS A 25 -4.38 6.49 0.39
CA HIS A 25 -4.84 5.75 -0.79
C HIS A 25 -6.22 6.26 -1.24
N PRO A 26 -6.44 6.53 -2.55
CA PRO A 26 -7.74 7.05 -3.04
C PRO A 26 -8.94 6.17 -2.69
N ARG A 27 -8.70 4.88 -2.45
CA ARG A 27 -9.69 3.88 -2.03
C ARG A 27 -9.46 3.39 -0.59
N ARG A 28 -9.01 4.27 0.31
CA ARG A 28 -8.63 3.86 1.68
C ARG A 28 -9.76 3.14 2.44
N GLU A 29 -11.01 3.55 2.24
CA GLU A 29 -12.16 2.94 2.91
C GLU A 29 -12.32 1.48 2.50
N GLU A 30 -12.19 1.18 1.19
CA GLU A 30 -12.18 -0.20 0.68
C GLU A 30 -11.02 -1.00 1.30
N LYS A 31 -9.82 -0.40 1.42
CA LYS A 31 -8.63 -1.12 1.91
C LYS A 31 -8.65 -1.37 3.41
N PHE A 32 -9.11 -0.40 4.21
CA PHE A 32 -9.27 -0.59 5.65
C PHE A 32 -10.50 -1.41 6.03
N GLY A 33 -11.51 -1.51 5.16
CA GLY A 33 -12.77 -2.17 5.51
C GLY A 33 -13.50 -1.37 6.58
N ILE A 34 -13.63 -1.93 7.79
CA ILE A 34 -14.33 -1.29 8.91
C ILE A 34 -13.49 -0.16 9.54
N GLY A 35 -12.17 -0.12 9.28
CA GLY A 35 -11.30 0.98 9.67
C GLY A 35 -9.86 0.54 9.96
N ALA A 36 -8.98 1.48 10.29
CA ALA A 36 -7.55 1.17 10.51
C ALA A 36 -7.28 0.17 11.64
N LYS A 37 -8.17 0.06 12.63
CA LYS A 37 -8.09 -0.93 13.72
C LYS A 37 -8.34 -2.36 13.24
N ASP A 38 -8.95 -2.51 12.07
CA ASP A 38 -9.27 -3.81 11.49
C ASP A 38 -8.06 -4.48 10.83
N VAL A 39 -6.95 -3.75 10.62
CA VAL A 39 -5.74 -4.28 9.98
C VAL A 39 -4.93 -5.15 10.94
N HIS A 40 -5.03 -6.46 10.74
CA HIS A 40 -4.27 -7.47 11.47
C HIS A 40 -2.79 -7.47 11.09
N ALA A 41 -2.49 -7.57 9.79
CA ALA A 41 -1.13 -7.65 9.28
C ALA A 41 -1.00 -7.02 7.88
N ILE A 42 0.24 -6.76 7.47
CA ILE A 42 0.57 -6.38 6.09
C ILE A 42 1.68 -7.30 5.61
N LYS A 43 1.57 -7.84 4.41
CA LYS A 43 2.58 -8.72 3.80
C LYS A 43 2.91 -8.30 2.37
N VAL A 44 4.07 -8.73 1.88
CA VAL A 44 4.47 -8.51 0.48
C VAL A 44 3.92 -9.63 -0.39
N VAL A 45 3.17 -9.29 -1.43
CA VAL A 45 2.62 -10.27 -2.39
C VAL A 45 3.06 -9.93 -3.82
N CYS A 46 2.99 -10.92 -4.72
CA CYS A 46 3.04 -10.64 -6.15
C CYS A 46 1.65 -10.25 -6.63
N HIS A 47 1.54 -9.18 -7.43
CA HIS A 47 0.26 -8.76 -7.96
C HIS A 47 -0.33 -9.90 -8.83
N PRO A 48 -1.58 -10.34 -8.58
CA PRO A 48 -2.13 -11.55 -9.19
C PRO A 48 -2.16 -11.48 -10.73
N LYS A 49 -2.37 -10.27 -11.28
CA LYS A 49 -2.37 -10.01 -12.73
C LYS A 49 -0.98 -9.68 -13.32
N TYR A 50 -0.05 -9.21 -12.50
CA TYR A 50 1.27 -8.72 -12.94
C TYR A 50 2.33 -9.35 -12.04
N GLN A 51 2.64 -10.62 -12.30
CA GLN A 51 3.43 -11.48 -11.41
C GLN A 51 4.86 -10.96 -11.15
N ASN A 52 5.34 -10.02 -11.97
CA ASN A 52 6.64 -9.36 -11.81
C ASN A 52 6.60 -8.12 -10.90
N THR A 53 5.41 -7.68 -10.47
CA THR A 53 5.22 -6.49 -9.63
C THR A 53 4.89 -6.91 -8.21
N ARG A 54 5.76 -6.55 -7.26
CA ARG A 54 5.47 -6.73 -5.83
C ARG A 54 4.56 -5.62 -5.34
N CYS A 55 3.48 -5.97 -4.65
CA CYS A 55 2.61 -5.03 -3.93
C CYS A 55 2.48 -5.46 -2.46
N PHE A 56 1.71 -4.70 -1.69
CA PHE A 56 1.40 -5.01 -0.31
C PHE A 56 -0.03 -5.52 -0.22
N GLU A 57 -0.28 -6.50 0.64
CA GLU A 57 -1.61 -7.01 0.96
C GLU A 57 -1.88 -6.77 2.44
N VAL A 58 -3.03 -6.15 2.72
CA VAL A 58 -3.60 -5.99 4.05
C VAL A 58 -4.38 -7.25 4.37
N GLU A 59 -4.13 -7.82 5.54
CA GLU A 59 -4.95 -8.87 6.14
C GLU A 59 -5.76 -8.24 7.27
N ARG A 60 -7.07 -8.40 7.22
CA ARG A 60 -8.01 -7.86 8.22
C ARG A 60 -8.27 -8.88 9.33
N ASN A 61 -8.82 -8.44 10.45
CA ASN A 61 -9.12 -9.33 11.59
C ASN A 61 -10.20 -10.37 11.26
N ASP A 62 -11.05 -10.11 10.26
CA ASP A 62 -12.03 -11.07 9.75
C ASP A 62 -11.45 -12.10 8.76
N GLY A 63 -10.14 -12.03 8.49
CA GLY A 63 -9.41 -12.91 7.57
C GLY A 63 -9.53 -12.52 6.09
N THR A 64 -10.29 -11.47 5.76
CA THR A 64 -10.31 -10.94 4.40
C THR A 64 -9.01 -10.21 4.07
N THR A 65 -8.68 -10.16 2.79
CA THR A 65 -7.45 -9.53 2.30
C THR A 65 -7.75 -8.54 1.19
N GLU A 66 -6.93 -7.50 1.08
CA GLU A 66 -6.96 -6.54 -0.02
C GLU A 66 -5.55 -6.05 -0.34
N ASP A 67 -5.19 -6.04 -1.62
CA ASP A 67 -3.90 -5.51 -2.07
C ASP A 67 -3.93 -3.98 -2.15
N PHE A 68 -2.80 -3.31 -1.99
CA PHE A 68 -2.70 -1.88 -2.29
C PHE A 68 -1.35 -1.53 -2.90
N SER A 69 -1.36 -0.44 -3.67
CA SER A 69 -0.17 0.11 -4.29
C SER A 69 0.39 1.24 -3.43
N TYR A 70 1.61 1.04 -2.93
CA TYR A 70 2.35 2.10 -2.22
C TYR A 70 2.53 3.35 -3.08
N HIS A 71 2.72 3.19 -4.39
CA HIS A 71 2.85 4.34 -5.30
C HIS A 71 1.56 5.16 -5.37
N LYS A 72 0.39 4.53 -5.41
CA LYS A 72 -0.89 5.25 -5.37
C LYS A 72 -1.05 6.05 -4.06
N CYS A 73 -0.63 5.47 -2.93
CA CYS A 73 -0.60 6.16 -1.65
C CYS A 73 0.29 7.41 -1.67
N VAL A 74 1.53 7.27 -2.13
CA VAL A 74 2.51 8.36 -2.18
C VAL A 74 2.09 9.45 -3.15
N ILE A 75 1.55 9.09 -4.32
CA ILE A 75 1.06 10.06 -5.31
C ILE A 75 -0.06 10.90 -4.70
N ALA A 76 -1.07 10.27 -4.10
CA ALA A 76 -2.19 10.98 -3.49
C ALA A 76 -1.74 11.90 -2.32
N ALA A 77 -0.77 11.46 -1.52
CA ALA A 77 -0.18 12.32 -0.49
C ALA A 77 0.57 13.52 -1.09
N LEU A 78 1.35 13.30 -2.15
CA LEU A 78 2.08 14.37 -2.84
C LEU A 78 1.14 15.36 -3.53
N GLU A 79 0.02 14.92 -4.08
CA GLU A 79 -0.98 15.82 -4.68
C GLU A 79 -1.52 16.86 -3.68
N ILE A 80 -1.57 16.51 -2.40
CA ILE A 80 -2.00 17.42 -1.33
C ILE A 80 -0.88 18.38 -0.92
N ILE A 81 0.36 17.90 -0.88
CA ILE A 81 1.51 18.62 -0.31
C ILE A 81 2.26 19.46 -1.36
N ASP A 82 2.55 18.88 -2.51
CA ASP A 82 3.33 19.46 -3.60
C ASP A 82 2.90 18.84 -4.94
N PRO A 83 1.87 19.41 -5.60
CA PRO A 83 1.36 18.90 -6.87
C PRO A 83 2.41 18.81 -7.98
N LYS A 84 3.41 19.71 -8.01
CA LYS A 84 4.47 19.66 -9.03
C LYS A 84 5.34 18.41 -8.84
N ARG A 85 5.66 18.09 -7.59
CA ARG A 85 6.39 16.86 -7.26
C ARG A 85 5.54 15.61 -7.48
N ALA A 86 4.23 15.69 -7.29
CA ALA A 86 3.32 14.61 -7.62
C ALA A 86 3.39 14.27 -9.11
N GLU A 87 3.36 15.26 -10.01
CA GLU A 87 3.51 15.05 -11.46
C GLU A 87 4.85 14.39 -11.82
N ALA A 88 5.96 14.89 -11.29
CA ALA A 88 7.28 14.29 -11.52
C ALA A 88 7.34 12.82 -11.02
N TYR A 89 6.71 12.53 -9.89
CA TYR A 89 6.63 11.17 -9.37
C TYR A 89 5.74 10.28 -10.25
N LYS A 90 4.56 10.76 -10.68
CA LYS A 90 3.68 10.05 -11.62
C LYS A 90 4.42 9.71 -12.90
N SER A 91 5.14 10.64 -13.52
CA SER A 91 5.89 10.36 -14.76
C SER A 91 6.95 9.28 -14.59
N LYS A 92 7.54 9.14 -13.40
CA LYS A 92 8.53 8.09 -13.10
C LYS A 92 7.89 6.70 -12.91
N TRP A 93 6.64 6.65 -12.45
CA TRP A 93 5.92 5.43 -12.11
C TRP A 93 4.70 5.17 -13.00
N ALA A 94 4.55 5.94 -14.06
CA ALA A 94 3.62 5.70 -15.15
C ALA A 94 4.14 4.49 -15.93
N CYS A 95 3.57 3.32 -15.66
CA CYS A 95 3.66 2.16 -16.52
C CYS A 95 2.67 2.31 -17.68
#